data_AF-A0A3S3MKC9-F1
#
_entry.id   AF-A0A3S3MKC9-F1
#
_cell.length_a   1.000
_cell.length_b   1.000
_cell.length_c   1.000
_cell.angle_alpha   90.00
_cell.angle_beta   90.00
_cell.angle_gamma   90.00
#
_symmetry.space_group_name_H-M   'P 1'
#
loop_
_entity.id
_entity.type
_entity.pdbx_description
1 polymer ?
#
loop_
_entity_poly.entity_id
_entity_poly.type
_entity_poly.pdbx_seq_one_letter_code
_entity_poly.pdbx_strand_id
1 'polypeptide(L)'
;MLAFLCRENILMQTGLFARKFLASSSPLASIPLPSARETHFWYIMPDEVHNASLLNQYLELLSPCERENVLRMKGDKLQKRALLARVLVRTTLARYTNSQVSPSAFNFRKNLFGKPEVLWQHYENWEPPPLHFNLSHTSSLIACGVAVDIPIGIDVEEKQRRLRSDILSFARRYFSRHEVEFLHNISDPDIRRQEFIKLWTLKEAYVKALGRGFSAAPFRTFTIQSRASKGLQISSETSSDELQIVLESSDDSGNLTDNWQFALFELASSHYAAICVEKDVNIKGKGSSSLRLKVWKTLPFVEDVCVSGTEEIVSISGLS
;
A
#
# COMPACT_ATOMS: atom_id res chain seq x y z
N MET A 1 26.13 -27.40 -57.77
CA MET A 1 27.26 -26.74 -58.47
C MET A 1 26.81 -25.33 -58.76
N LEU A 2 27.01 -24.46 -57.77
CA LEU A 2 27.88 -23.27 -57.85
C LEU A 2 27.20 -22.12 -58.61
N ALA A 3 26.66 -21.10 -57.92
CA ALA A 3 27.38 -19.94 -57.35
C ALA A 3 27.90 -19.00 -58.47
N PHE A 4 27.83 -17.67 -58.44
CA PHE A 4 27.78 -16.71 -57.33
C PHE A 4 27.70 -15.26 -57.93
N LEU A 5 27.08 -14.31 -57.20
CA LEU A 5 27.44 -12.87 -57.02
C LEU A 5 27.37 -11.88 -58.22
N CYS A 6 27.04 -10.57 -58.09
CA CYS A 6 26.60 -9.67 -57.00
C CYS A 6 26.34 -8.24 -57.56
N ARG A 7 25.69 -7.38 -56.74
CA ARG A 7 25.59 -5.89 -56.74
C ARG A 7 24.48 -5.25 -57.62
N GLU A 8 23.71 -4.24 -57.20
CA GLU A 8 23.73 -3.34 -56.04
C GLU A 8 22.36 -2.61 -55.87
N ASN A 9 22.09 -2.20 -54.62
CA ASN A 9 21.12 -1.24 -54.03
C ASN A 9 20.27 -0.30 -54.94
N ILE A 10 19.02 -0.03 -54.53
CA ILE A 10 18.57 1.25 -53.93
C ILE A 10 17.10 1.20 -53.47
N LEU A 11 16.92 1.74 -52.26
CA LEU A 11 15.71 2.01 -51.48
C LEU A 11 14.97 3.24 -52.04
N MET A 12 13.63 3.21 -52.22
CA MET A 12 12.81 4.43 -52.16
C MET A 12 11.35 4.17 -51.75
N GLN A 13 11.06 4.59 -50.52
CA GLN A 13 9.88 5.32 -50.06
C GLN A 13 8.47 4.81 -50.47
N THR A 14 7.84 4.09 -49.54
CA THR A 14 6.40 4.23 -49.28
C THR A 14 6.21 4.80 -47.87
N GLY A 15 6.47 6.10 -47.75
CA GLY A 15 6.02 6.89 -46.62
C GLY A 15 4.70 7.58 -46.98
N LEU A 16 3.71 7.45 -46.09
CA LEU A 16 2.58 8.34 -45.82
C LEU A 16 1.36 7.50 -45.42
N PHE A 17 0.81 7.83 -44.24
CA PHE A 17 -0.43 7.29 -43.62
C PHE A 17 -0.32 6.03 -42.76
N ALA A 18 0.55 6.04 -41.75
CA ALA A 18 0.19 5.49 -40.44
C ALA A 18 -0.07 6.66 -39.49
N ARG A 19 -1.35 6.98 -39.32
CA ARG A 19 -1.87 8.11 -38.56
C ARG A 19 -1.41 8.10 -37.10
N LYS A 20 -0.98 9.27 -36.65
CA LYS A 20 -1.08 9.79 -35.28
C LYS A 20 -2.28 9.22 -34.52
N PHE A 21 -1.99 8.43 -33.48
CA PHE A 21 -2.77 8.37 -32.24
C PHE A 21 -1.78 8.11 -31.09
N LEU A 22 -0.86 9.05 -30.89
CA LEU A 22 -0.32 9.27 -29.55
C LEU A 22 -1.45 9.98 -28.81
N ALA A 23 -2.30 9.21 -28.12
CA ALA A 23 -3.11 9.79 -27.06
C ALA A 23 -2.11 10.47 -26.12
N SER A 24 -2.13 11.80 -26.08
CA SER A 24 -1.36 12.56 -25.11
C SER A 24 -1.91 12.23 -23.74
N SER A 25 -1.40 11.16 -23.13
CA SER A 25 -1.68 10.86 -21.74
C SER A 25 -1.23 12.07 -20.93
N SER A 26 -2.12 12.61 -20.11
CA SER A 26 -1.78 13.71 -19.21
C SER A 26 -0.57 13.28 -18.38
N PRO A 27 0.46 14.14 -18.26
CA PRO A 27 1.62 13.81 -17.43
C PRO A 27 1.14 13.58 -15.98
N LEU A 28 1.79 12.64 -15.28
CA LEU A 28 1.50 12.42 -13.87
C LEU A 28 1.78 13.72 -13.11
N ALA A 29 0.80 14.20 -12.34
CA ALA A 29 0.99 15.38 -11.51
C ALA A 29 2.02 15.08 -10.42
N SER A 30 3.04 15.94 -10.30
CA SER A 30 4.00 15.85 -9.20
C SER A 30 3.28 16.12 -7.88
N ILE A 31 3.64 15.38 -6.84
CA ILE A 31 3.08 15.50 -5.50
C ILE A 31 4.23 15.86 -4.55
N PRO A 32 4.06 16.86 -3.66
CA PRO A 32 5.08 17.16 -2.67
C PRO A 32 5.33 15.94 -1.78
N LEU A 33 6.59 15.80 -1.34
CA LEU A 33 6.95 14.75 -0.39
C LEU A 33 6.08 14.87 0.88
N PRO A 34 5.60 13.74 1.43
CA PRO A 34 4.97 13.75 2.73
C PRO A 34 5.91 14.37 3.76
N SER A 35 5.40 15.24 4.62
CA SER A 35 6.18 15.66 5.81
C SER A 35 6.45 14.45 6.71
N ALA A 36 7.41 14.54 7.65
CA ALA A 36 7.75 13.45 8.57
C ALA A 36 6.55 12.86 9.36
N ARG A 37 5.44 13.60 9.49
CA ARG A 37 4.21 13.16 10.18
C ARG A 37 3.03 12.90 9.23
N GLU A 38 3.26 12.95 7.93
CA GLU A 38 2.25 12.72 6.91
C GLU A 38 2.55 11.42 6.18
N THR A 39 1.54 10.59 6.01
CA THR A 39 1.59 9.39 5.18
C THR A 39 0.61 9.52 4.04
N HIS A 40 1.03 9.12 2.86
CA HIS A 40 0.18 9.12 1.67
C HIS A 40 -0.30 7.70 1.39
N PHE A 41 -1.58 7.54 1.07
CA PHE A 41 -2.20 6.27 0.74
C PHE A 41 -2.89 6.38 -0.62
N TRP A 42 -2.45 5.59 -1.58
CA TRP A 42 -2.98 5.58 -2.94
C TRP A 42 -3.73 4.27 -3.17
N TYR A 43 -4.87 4.32 -3.83
CA TYR A 43 -5.56 3.09 -4.25
C TYR A 43 -6.16 3.20 -5.64
N ILE A 44 -6.34 2.03 -6.25
CA ILE A 44 -7.02 1.84 -7.52
C ILE A 44 -8.04 0.72 -7.37
N MET A 45 -9.23 0.92 -7.94
CA MET A 45 -10.28 -0.07 -8.06
C MET A 45 -10.13 -0.77 -9.40
N PRO A 46 -9.69 -2.05 -9.46
CA PRO A 46 -9.51 -2.74 -10.73
C PRO A 46 -10.77 -2.78 -11.59
N ASP A 47 -11.94 -2.85 -10.96
CA ASP A 47 -13.22 -2.91 -11.66
C ASP A 47 -13.57 -1.59 -12.36
N GLU A 48 -12.95 -0.46 -12.05
CA GLU A 48 -13.20 0.82 -12.73
C GLU A 48 -12.30 1.02 -13.97
N VAL A 49 -11.28 0.16 -14.16
CA VAL A 49 -10.32 0.29 -15.27
C VAL A 49 -10.77 -0.50 -16.50
N HIS A 50 -11.67 0.06 -17.32
CA HIS A 50 -12.22 -0.67 -18.47
C HIS A 50 -11.49 -0.44 -19.81
N ASN A 51 -10.72 0.64 -19.92
CA ASN A 51 -10.15 1.06 -21.21
C ASN A 51 -8.96 0.17 -21.63
N ALA A 52 -9.13 -0.58 -22.73
CA ALA A 52 -8.09 -1.46 -23.26
C ALA A 52 -6.83 -0.73 -23.73
N SER A 53 -6.96 0.48 -24.30
CA SER A 53 -5.81 1.30 -24.70
C SER A 53 -4.99 1.74 -23.48
N LEU A 54 -5.66 2.09 -22.37
CA LEU A 54 -5.00 2.43 -21.12
C LEU A 54 -4.27 1.22 -20.52
N LEU A 55 -4.88 0.03 -20.55
CA LEU A 55 -4.24 -1.21 -20.11
C LEU A 55 -3.00 -1.56 -20.96
N ASN A 56 -3.04 -1.30 -22.27
CA ASN A 56 -1.87 -1.46 -23.14
C ASN A 56 -0.77 -0.45 -22.78
N GLN A 57 -1.12 0.82 -22.54
CA GLN A 57 -0.16 1.83 -22.09
C GLN A 57 0.49 1.42 -20.75
N TYR A 58 -0.29 0.86 -19.83
CA TYR A 58 0.19 0.35 -18.56
C TYR A 58 1.18 -0.80 -18.71
N LEU A 59 1.00 -1.70 -19.67
CA LEU A 59 1.96 -2.78 -19.94
C LEU A 59 3.33 -2.25 -20.37
N GLU A 60 3.38 -1.11 -21.07
CA GLU A 60 4.63 -0.47 -21.48
C GLU A 60 5.37 0.22 -20.31
N LEU A 61 4.74 0.35 -19.14
CA LEU A 61 5.43 0.84 -17.93
C LEU A 61 6.23 -0.26 -17.22
N LEU A 62 5.93 -1.53 -17.47
CA LEU A 62 6.54 -2.65 -16.76
C LEU A 62 7.92 -2.97 -17.34
N SER A 63 8.83 -3.42 -16.48
CA SER A 63 10.06 -4.05 -16.96
C SER A 63 9.74 -5.33 -17.76
N PRO A 64 10.63 -5.80 -18.65
CA PRO A 64 10.39 -7.02 -19.41
C PRO A 64 10.05 -8.24 -18.53
N CYS A 65 10.75 -8.40 -17.40
CA CYS A 65 10.49 -9.47 -16.44
C CYS A 65 9.13 -9.33 -15.74
N GLU A 66 8.70 -8.11 -15.42
CA GLU A 66 7.37 -7.87 -14.86
C GLU A 66 6.27 -8.17 -15.87
N ARG A 67 6.46 -7.72 -17.12
CA ARG A 67 5.52 -7.96 -18.22
C ARG A 67 5.34 -9.46 -18.44
N GLU A 68 6.42 -10.23 -18.53
CA GLU A 68 6.37 -11.69 -18.65
C GLU A 68 5.61 -12.33 -17.48
N ASN A 69 5.93 -11.93 -16.23
CA ASN A 69 5.27 -12.46 -15.05
C ASN A 69 3.76 -12.17 -15.02
N VAL A 70 3.35 -10.96 -15.42
CA VAL A 70 1.93 -10.59 -15.55
C VAL A 70 1.27 -11.43 -16.64
N LEU A 71 1.88 -11.55 -17.82
CA LEU A 71 1.33 -12.29 -18.96
C LEU A 71 1.19 -13.80 -18.70
N ARG A 72 1.97 -14.36 -17.77
CA ARG A 72 1.88 -15.76 -17.34
C ARG A 72 0.71 -16.06 -16.40
N MET A 73 0.10 -15.04 -15.78
CA MET A 73 -1.00 -15.23 -14.83
C MET A 73 -2.22 -15.83 -15.54
N LYS A 74 -2.81 -16.87 -14.96
CA LYS A 74 -4.01 -17.53 -15.51
C LYS A 74 -5.26 -16.73 -15.13
N GLY A 75 -5.96 -16.20 -16.14
CA GLY A 75 -7.24 -15.54 -16.02
C GLY A 75 -7.15 -14.01 -16.01
N ASP A 76 -7.99 -13.38 -16.82
CA ASP A 76 -7.95 -11.95 -17.13
C ASP A 76 -8.02 -11.06 -15.88
N LYS A 77 -8.87 -11.43 -14.91
CA LYS A 77 -8.98 -10.69 -13.64
C LYS A 77 -7.68 -10.74 -12.83
N LEU A 78 -6.99 -11.88 -12.79
CA LEU A 78 -5.73 -12.01 -12.06
C LEU A 78 -4.61 -11.24 -12.78
N GLN A 79 -4.53 -11.39 -14.10
CA GLN A 79 -3.57 -10.65 -14.93
C GLN A 79 -3.75 -9.14 -14.80
N LYS A 80 -4.99 -8.64 -14.90
CA LYS A 80 -5.31 -7.22 -14.72
C LYS A 80 -4.90 -6.70 -13.34
N ARG A 81 -5.20 -7.44 -12.26
CA ARG A 81 -4.78 -7.04 -10.91
C ARG A 81 -3.25 -7.00 -10.76
N ALA A 82 -2.55 -8.00 -11.30
CA ALA A 82 -1.09 -8.03 -11.27
C ALA A 82 -0.48 -6.85 -12.05
N LEU A 83 -1.03 -6.51 -13.21
CA LEU A 83 -0.67 -5.32 -13.97
C LEU A 83 -0.88 -4.04 -13.14
N LEU A 84 -2.09 -3.84 -12.63
CA LEU A 84 -2.45 -2.62 -11.90
C LEU A 84 -1.63 -2.45 -10.61
N ALA A 85 -1.22 -3.54 -9.96
CA ALA A 85 -0.31 -3.47 -8.81
C ALA A 85 1.08 -2.93 -9.18
N ARG A 86 1.64 -3.34 -10.33
CA ARG A 86 2.91 -2.80 -10.84
C ARG A 86 2.77 -1.35 -11.29
N VAL A 87 1.66 -1.02 -11.95
CA VAL A 87 1.36 0.35 -12.41
C VAL A 87 1.21 1.29 -11.22
N LEU A 88 0.44 0.90 -10.20
CA LEU A 88 0.19 1.73 -9.02
C LEU A 88 1.52 2.11 -8.37
N VAL A 89 2.37 1.13 -8.02
CA VAL A 89 3.65 1.44 -7.37
C VAL A 89 4.57 2.31 -8.23
N ARG A 90 4.70 2.01 -9.53
CA ARG A 90 5.58 2.74 -10.45
C ARG A 90 5.12 4.18 -10.64
N THR A 91 3.82 4.38 -10.85
CA THR A 91 3.26 5.71 -11.08
C THR A 91 3.19 6.52 -9.80
N THR A 92 2.83 5.91 -8.67
CA THR A 92 2.82 6.58 -7.35
C THR A 92 4.21 7.09 -7.00
N LEU A 93 5.26 6.26 -7.11
CA LEU A 93 6.62 6.69 -6.80
C LEU A 93 7.13 7.79 -7.75
N ALA A 94 6.81 7.71 -9.04
CA ALA A 94 7.19 8.74 -10.02
C ALA A 94 6.72 10.14 -9.62
N ARG A 95 5.52 10.27 -9.03
CA ARG A 95 4.95 11.55 -8.57
C ARG A 95 5.83 12.27 -7.54
N TYR A 96 6.63 11.53 -6.78
CA TYR A 96 7.51 12.07 -5.73
C TYR A 96 8.93 12.37 -6.21
N THR A 97 9.23 12.16 -7.50
CA THR A 97 10.58 12.39 -8.05
C THR A 97 10.73 13.73 -8.75
N ASN A 98 9.74 14.64 -8.65
CA ASN A 98 9.70 15.91 -9.38
C ASN A 98 9.94 15.71 -10.90
N SER A 99 9.33 14.66 -11.46
CA SER A 99 9.45 14.26 -12.88
C SER A 99 10.86 13.88 -13.34
N GLN A 100 11.81 13.64 -12.42
CA GLN A 100 13.16 13.19 -12.75
C GLN A 100 13.22 11.71 -13.15
N VAL A 101 12.31 10.89 -12.61
CA VAL A 101 12.27 9.44 -12.88
C VAL A 101 10.92 9.07 -13.49
N SER A 102 10.96 8.50 -14.70
CA SER A 102 9.74 7.99 -15.34
C SER A 102 9.26 6.70 -14.67
N PRO A 103 7.95 6.39 -14.70
CA PRO A 103 7.43 5.15 -14.10
C PRO A 103 8.09 3.87 -14.63
N SER A 104 8.53 3.84 -15.89
CA SER A 104 9.20 2.68 -16.49
C SER A 104 10.66 2.54 -16.08
N ALA A 105 11.32 3.61 -15.65
CA ALA A 105 12.74 3.61 -15.26
C ALA A 105 13.00 2.98 -13.88
N PHE A 106 11.96 2.78 -13.06
CA PHE A 106 12.13 2.17 -11.74
C PHE A 106 12.60 0.71 -11.84
N ASN A 107 13.66 0.40 -11.09
CA ASN A 107 14.10 -0.95 -10.80
C ASN A 107 13.74 -1.31 -9.37
N PHE A 108 13.22 -2.51 -9.17
CA PHE A 108 12.83 -3.00 -7.86
C PHE A 108 13.64 -4.23 -7.50
N ARG A 109 14.05 -4.31 -6.23
CA ARG A 109 14.54 -5.54 -5.62
C ARG A 109 13.58 -5.99 -4.53
N LYS A 110 13.75 -7.21 -4.06
CA LYS A 110 13.14 -7.66 -2.80
C LYS A 110 14.23 -7.69 -1.73
N ASN A 111 13.89 -7.29 -0.52
CA ASN A 111 14.76 -7.52 0.64
C ASN A 111 14.81 -9.03 0.99
N LEU A 112 15.58 -9.38 2.03
CA LEU A 112 15.75 -10.77 2.50
C LEU A 112 14.42 -11.51 2.78
N PHE A 113 13.34 -10.77 3.03
CA PHE A 113 12.04 -11.30 3.41
C PHE A 113 10.95 -11.08 2.35
N GLY A 114 11.33 -10.63 1.16
CA GLY A 114 10.43 -10.47 0.03
C GLY A 114 9.75 -9.11 -0.11
N LYS A 115 9.96 -8.17 0.82
CA LYS A 115 9.40 -6.80 0.74
C LYS A 115 10.08 -6.05 -0.42
N PRO A 116 9.32 -5.45 -1.35
CA PRO A 116 9.90 -4.73 -2.47
C PRO A 116 10.53 -3.40 -2.03
N GLU A 117 11.66 -3.05 -2.65
CA GLU A 117 12.39 -1.79 -2.46
C GLU A 117 12.78 -1.22 -3.83
N VAL A 118 12.87 0.11 -3.93
CA VAL A 118 13.41 0.76 -5.13
C VAL A 118 14.94 0.68 -5.10
N LEU A 119 15.52 0.28 -6.23
CA LEU A 119 16.94 0.48 -6.51
C LEU A 119 17.11 1.86 -7.14
N TRP A 120 17.38 2.86 -6.29
CA TRP A 120 17.61 4.22 -6.76
C TRP A 120 18.91 4.30 -7.56
N GLN A 121 18.83 4.96 -8.71
CA GLN A 121 20.00 5.30 -9.50
C GLN A 121 20.58 6.61 -8.95
N HIS A 122 21.90 6.66 -8.78
CA HIS A 122 22.59 7.89 -8.40
C HIS A 122 22.97 8.65 -9.66
N TYR A 123 22.51 9.90 -9.78
CA TYR A 123 22.88 10.81 -10.86
C TYR A 123 23.70 11.96 -10.29
N GLU A 124 24.68 12.45 -11.05
CA GLU A 124 25.39 13.68 -10.71
C GLU A 124 24.37 14.83 -10.66
N ASN A 125 24.16 15.41 -9.49
CA ASN A 125 23.20 16.50 -9.20
C ASN A 125 21.74 16.12 -8.93
N TRP A 126 21.43 14.87 -8.59
CA TRP A 126 20.11 14.52 -8.06
C TRP A 126 20.18 13.46 -6.97
N GLU A 127 19.58 13.76 -5.83
CA GLU A 127 19.42 12.80 -4.73
C GLU A 127 18.01 12.22 -4.75
N PRO A 128 17.88 10.89 -4.68
CA PRO A 128 16.57 10.25 -4.59
C PRO A 128 15.87 10.62 -3.28
N PRO A 129 14.56 10.84 -3.30
CA PRO A 129 13.82 11.08 -2.07
C PRO A 129 13.89 9.84 -1.15
N PRO A 130 13.99 10.00 0.18
CA PRO A 130 14.10 8.89 1.13
C PRO A 130 12.72 8.23 1.37
N LEU A 131 12.15 7.67 0.30
CA LEU A 131 10.82 7.09 0.29
C LEU A 131 10.83 5.64 0.79
N HIS A 132 9.92 5.36 1.71
CA HIS A 132 9.50 4.02 2.05
C HIS A 132 8.09 3.79 1.51
N PHE A 133 7.83 2.60 0.98
CA PHE A 133 6.50 2.24 0.48
C PHE A 133 6.11 0.82 0.88
N ASN A 134 4.82 0.57 0.85
CA ASN A 134 4.27 -0.77 1.01
C ASN A 134 3.01 -0.95 0.16
N LEU A 135 2.74 -2.19 -0.24
CA LEU A 135 1.60 -2.54 -1.09
C LEU A 135 0.69 -3.52 -0.34
N SER A 136 -0.62 -3.35 -0.52
CA SER A 136 -1.59 -4.37 -0.17
C SER A 136 -2.70 -4.42 -1.21
N HIS A 137 -3.37 -5.55 -1.35
CA HIS A 137 -4.44 -5.72 -2.32
C HIS A 137 -5.43 -6.80 -1.90
N THR A 138 -6.67 -6.60 -2.29
CA THR A 138 -7.75 -7.58 -2.24
C THR A 138 -8.13 -8.00 -3.66
N SER A 139 -9.28 -8.66 -3.82
CA SER A 139 -9.80 -8.97 -5.15
C SER A 139 -10.30 -7.73 -5.90
N SER A 140 -10.71 -6.71 -5.16
CA SER A 140 -11.46 -5.54 -5.64
C SER A 140 -10.73 -4.21 -5.44
N LEU A 141 -9.59 -4.18 -4.75
CA LEU A 141 -8.83 -2.97 -4.45
C LEU A 141 -7.33 -3.25 -4.40
N ILE A 142 -6.51 -2.33 -4.91
CA ILE A 142 -5.05 -2.37 -4.79
C ILE A 142 -4.59 -1.04 -4.19
N ALA A 143 -3.74 -1.10 -3.17
CA ALA A 143 -3.27 0.04 -2.41
C ALA A 143 -1.74 0.13 -2.35
N CYS A 144 -1.24 1.37 -2.24
CA CYS A 144 0.15 1.73 -2.03
C CYS A 144 0.27 2.84 -0.98
N GLY A 145 0.92 2.53 0.14
CA GLY A 145 1.29 3.50 1.16
C GLY A 145 2.68 4.04 0.91
N VAL A 146 2.90 5.33 1.16
CA VAL A 146 4.18 6.03 1.02
C VAL A 146 4.45 6.90 2.25
N ALA A 147 5.65 6.76 2.81
CA ALA A 147 6.18 7.59 3.89
C ALA A 147 7.61 8.03 3.56
N VAL A 148 8.11 9.04 4.29
CA VAL A 148 9.45 9.61 4.14
C VAL A 148 10.26 9.30 5.40
N ASP A 149 11.50 8.85 5.23
CA ASP A 149 12.48 8.53 6.29
C ASP A 149 12.12 7.39 7.27
N ILE A 150 10.84 6.97 7.32
CA ILE A 150 10.36 5.98 8.28
C ILE A 150 9.79 4.72 7.58
N PRO A 151 9.99 3.53 8.15
CA PRO A 151 9.35 2.32 7.67
C PRO A 151 7.82 2.42 7.69
N ILE A 152 7.19 1.94 6.62
CA ILE A 152 5.74 1.83 6.49
C ILE A 152 5.31 0.40 6.17
N GLY A 153 4.17 0.00 6.71
CA GLY A 153 3.38 -1.15 6.31
C GLY A 153 1.91 -0.77 6.18
N ILE A 154 1.23 -1.33 5.18
CA ILE A 154 -0.20 -1.14 4.99
C ILE A 154 -0.91 -2.47 4.78
N ASP A 155 -2.17 -2.51 5.12
CA ASP A 155 -3.04 -3.61 4.73
C ASP A 155 -4.45 -3.17 4.39
N VAL A 156 -5.11 -3.94 3.53
CA VAL A 156 -6.50 -3.70 3.11
C VAL A 156 -7.26 -5.03 3.08
N GLU A 157 -8.46 -5.04 3.65
CA GLU A 157 -9.32 -6.22 3.70
C GLU A 157 -10.78 -5.86 3.42
N GLU A 158 -11.50 -6.74 2.71
CA GLU A 158 -12.91 -6.54 2.39
C GLU A 158 -13.78 -6.66 3.66
N LYS A 159 -14.63 -5.66 3.96
CA LYS A 159 -15.49 -5.64 5.16
C LYS A 159 -16.44 -6.83 5.21
N GLN A 160 -16.89 -7.31 4.06
CA GLN A 160 -17.81 -8.43 3.92
C GLN A 160 -17.11 -9.77 3.68
N ARG A 161 -15.78 -9.84 3.84
CA ARG A 161 -15.02 -11.06 3.63
C ARG A 161 -15.60 -12.20 4.46
N ARG A 162 -16.03 -13.25 3.77
CA ARG A 162 -16.50 -14.49 4.39
C ARG A 162 -15.31 -15.39 4.70
N LEU A 163 -15.17 -15.77 5.96
CA LEU A 163 -14.21 -16.79 6.36
C LEU A 163 -14.86 -18.16 6.19
N ARG A 164 -14.12 -19.12 5.62
CA ARG A 164 -14.61 -20.49 5.43
C ARG A 164 -14.64 -21.31 6.73
N SER A 165 -13.90 -20.85 7.74
CA SER A 165 -13.73 -21.50 9.04
C SER A 165 -14.27 -20.63 10.16
N ASP A 166 -14.50 -21.25 11.32
CA ASP A 166 -14.80 -20.55 12.57
C ASP A 166 -13.75 -19.46 12.87
N ILE A 167 -14.22 -18.21 13.02
CA ILE A 167 -13.41 -17.02 13.32
C ILE A 167 -12.54 -17.26 14.55
N LEU A 168 -13.10 -17.84 15.61
CA LEU A 168 -12.38 -18.03 16.86
C LEU A 168 -11.28 -19.08 16.73
N SER A 169 -11.50 -20.12 15.93
CA SER A 169 -10.47 -21.12 15.63
C SER A 169 -9.30 -20.51 14.85
N PHE A 170 -9.59 -19.58 13.93
CA PHE A 170 -8.55 -18.86 13.20
C PHE A 170 -7.82 -17.84 14.09
N ALA A 171 -8.55 -17.06 14.89
CA ALA A 171 -7.99 -16.13 15.87
C ALA A 171 -7.07 -16.87 16.85
N ARG A 172 -7.49 -18.03 17.38
CA ARG A 172 -6.65 -18.87 18.24
C ARG A 172 -5.34 -19.31 17.60
N ARG A 173 -5.22 -19.32 16.26
CA ARG A 173 -3.99 -19.69 15.56
C ARG A 173 -3.00 -18.52 15.46
N TYR A 174 -3.51 -17.31 15.23
CA TYR A 174 -2.68 -16.15 14.86
C TYR A 174 -2.68 -15.04 15.91
N PHE A 175 -3.74 -14.85 16.67
CA PHE A 175 -3.88 -13.72 17.60
C PHE A 175 -3.37 -14.06 18.99
N SER A 176 -3.09 -13.02 19.76
CA SER A 176 -2.70 -13.16 21.16
C SER A 176 -3.86 -13.64 22.02
N ARG A 177 -3.58 -14.06 23.25
CA ARG A 177 -4.63 -14.52 24.16
C ARG A 177 -5.65 -13.41 24.44
N HIS A 178 -5.17 -12.18 24.64
CA HIS A 178 -6.01 -11.01 24.90
C HIS A 178 -6.94 -10.69 23.72
N GLU A 179 -6.43 -10.73 22.49
CA GLU A 179 -7.23 -10.51 21.27
C GLU A 179 -8.27 -11.62 21.06
N VAL A 180 -7.93 -12.86 21.38
CA VAL A 180 -8.87 -13.99 21.30
C VAL A 180 -9.99 -13.85 22.33
N GLU A 181 -9.66 -13.49 23.58
CA GLU A 181 -10.64 -13.24 24.63
C GLU A 181 -11.56 -12.07 24.27
N PHE A 182 -11.00 -10.96 23.76
CA PHE A 182 -11.76 -9.84 23.22
C PHE A 182 -12.78 -10.29 22.16
N LEU A 183 -12.34 -11.01 21.13
CA LEU A 183 -13.24 -11.52 20.09
C LEU A 183 -14.26 -12.52 20.62
N HIS A 184 -13.88 -13.34 21.60
CA HIS A 184 -14.79 -14.32 22.20
C HIS A 184 -15.96 -13.66 22.94
N ASN A 185 -15.73 -12.51 23.57
CA ASN A 185 -16.73 -11.77 24.33
C ASN A 185 -17.76 -11.04 23.44
N ILE A 186 -17.52 -10.92 22.13
CA ILE A 186 -18.47 -10.32 21.19
C ILE A 186 -19.56 -11.33 20.84
N SER A 187 -20.74 -11.11 21.41
CA SER A 187 -21.89 -12.01 21.23
C SER A 187 -22.38 -12.04 19.77
N ASP A 188 -22.50 -10.88 19.13
CA ASP A 188 -22.95 -10.76 17.74
C ASP A 188 -21.90 -11.33 16.76
N PRO A 189 -22.23 -12.36 15.95
CA PRO A 189 -21.27 -12.97 15.03
C PRO A 189 -20.76 -12.03 13.92
N ASP A 190 -21.58 -11.10 13.45
CA ASP A 190 -21.21 -10.16 12.40
C ASP A 190 -20.30 -9.07 12.93
N ILE A 191 -20.58 -8.53 14.12
CA ILE A 191 -19.68 -7.59 14.80
C ILE A 191 -18.33 -8.28 15.07
N ARG A 192 -18.36 -9.51 15.60
CA ARG A 192 -17.15 -10.29 15.87
C ARG A 192 -16.30 -10.51 14.62
N ARG A 193 -16.94 -10.80 13.48
CA ARG A 193 -16.27 -10.95 12.19
C ARG A 193 -15.63 -9.64 11.75
N GLN A 194 -16.33 -8.52 11.90
CA GLN A 194 -15.79 -7.21 11.55
C GLN A 194 -14.58 -6.85 12.41
N GLU A 195 -14.66 -7.03 13.73
CA GLU A 195 -13.53 -6.79 14.64
C GLU A 195 -12.35 -7.72 14.36
N PHE A 196 -12.61 -8.98 14.01
CA PHE A 196 -11.56 -9.90 13.56
C PHE A 196 -10.84 -9.37 12.30
N ILE A 197 -11.58 -8.87 11.30
CA ILE A 197 -10.97 -8.35 10.07
C ILE A 197 -10.17 -7.08 10.37
N LYS A 198 -10.68 -6.17 11.21
CA LYS A 198 -9.95 -4.97 11.65
C LYS A 198 -8.63 -5.34 12.33
N LEU A 199 -8.68 -6.26 13.30
CA LEU A 199 -7.49 -6.80 13.97
C LEU A 199 -6.50 -7.42 12.98
N TRP A 200 -6.98 -8.26 12.07
CA TRP A 200 -6.15 -8.88 11.04
C TRP A 200 -5.42 -7.81 10.21
N THR A 201 -6.17 -6.83 9.71
CA THR A 201 -5.65 -5.72 8.88
C THR A 201 -4.57 -4.94 9.62
N LEU A 202 -4.78 -4.63 10.90
CA LEU A 202 -3.80 -3.94 11.75
C LEU A 202 -2.52 -4.77 11.95
N LYS A 203 -2.66 -6.06 12.28
CA LYS A 203 -1.51 -6.95 12.53
C LYS A 203 -0.70 -7.17 11.24
N GLU A 204 -1.35 -7.32 10.09
CA GLU A 204 -0.69 -7.38 8.78
C GLU A 204 0.08 -6.11 8.45
N ALA A 205 -0.53 -4.95 8.67
CA ALA A 205 0.13 -3.66 8.44
C ALA A 205 1.40 -3.54 9.29
N TYR A 206 1.35 -3.95 10.57
CA TYR A 206 2.53 -3.96 11.43
C TYR A 206 3.64 -4.91 10.95
N VAL A 207 3.30 -6.17 10.65
CA VAL A 207 4.28 -7.16 10.15
C VAL A 207 4.92 -6.69 8.85
N LYS A 208 4.15 -6.05 7.96
CA LYS A 208 4.66 -5.44 6.73
C LYS A 208 5.55 -4.22 7.01
N ALA A 209 5.28 -3.46 8.06
CA ALA A 209 6.10 -2.32 8.47
C ALA A 209 7.48 -2.79 8.94
N LEU A 210 7.53 -3.82 9.78
CA LEU A 210 8.77 -4.48 10.23
C LEU A 210 9.63 -5.00 9.05
N GLY A 211 8.98 -5.36 7.93
CA GLY A 211 9.67 -5.78 6.71
C GLY A 211 10.38 -7.13 6.81
N ARG A 212 10.07 -7.93 7.84
CA ARG A 212 10.67 -9.25 8.10
C ARG A 212 9.85 -10.45 7.56
N GLY A 213 8.76 -10.16 6.85
CA GLY A 213 7.87 -11.18 6.30
C GLY A 213 7.13 -11.99 7.36
N PHE A 214 6.19 -12.82 6.91
CA PHE A 214 5.31 -13.63 7.77
C PHE A 214 6.05 -14.58 8.72
N SER A 215 7.23 -15.07 8.30
CA SER A 215 7.95 -16.11 9.03
C SER A 215 8.71 -15.59 10.26
N ALA A 216 8.95 -14.28 10.36
CA ALA A 216 9.84 -13.71 11.37
C ALA A 216 9.13 -13.00 12.53
N ALA A 217 7.82 -12.74 12.42
CA ALA A 217 7.01 -12.16 13.48
C ALA A 217 5.74 -13.01 13.65
N PRO A 218 5.76 -14.04 14.50
CA PRO A 218 4.57 -14.81 14.78
C PRO A 218 3.52 -13.86 15.37
N PHE A 219 2.34 -13.77 14.74
CA PHE A 219 1.29 -12.81 15.11
C PHE A 219 0.89 -12.85 16.59
N ARG A 220 1.22 -13.93 17.31
CA ARG A 220 0.98 -14.11 18.75
C ARG A 220 1.96 -13.40 19.67
N THR A 221 3.13 -12.97 19.18
CA THR A 221 4.15 -12.36 20.05
C THR A 221 3.83 -10.92 20.42
N PHE A 222 2.74 -10.37 19.88
CA PHE A 222 2.29 -9.02 20.14
C PHE A 222 0.77 -8.95 20.14
N THR A 223 0.25 -7.97 20.89
CA THR A 223 -1.16 -7.64 21.02
C THR A 223 -1.38 -6.22 20.53
N ILE A 224 -2.41 -5.99 19.72
CA ILE A 224 -2.90 -4.65 19.41
C ILE A 224 -4.08 -4.34 20.33
N GLN A 225 -4.00 -3.24 21.06
CA GLN A 225 -5.04 -2.80 21.99
C GLN A 225 -5.43 -1.36 21.72
N SER A 226 -6.72 -1.05 21.88
CA SER A 226 -7.18 0.34 21.99
C SER A 226 -6.84 0.88 23.38
N ARG A 227 -6.18 2.03 23.45
CA ARG A 227 -5.98 2.76 24.70
C ARG A 227 -6.97 3.91 24.75
N ALA A 228 -7.97 3.78 25.61
CA ALA A 228 -8.78 4.92 26.02
C ALA A 228 -7.88 5.95 26.70
N SER A 229 -7.75 7.13 26.12
CA SER A 229 -7.00 8.24 26.70
C SER A 229 -7.80 8.82 27.88
N LYS A 230 -7.45 8.45 29.12
CA LYS A 230 -7.93 9.19 30.32
C LYS A 230 -7.15 10.51 30.42
N GLY A 231 -7.66 11.57 29.78
CA GLY A 231 -7.17 12.94 29.89
C GLY A 231 -8.31 13.95 29.77
N LEU A 232 -8.47 14.75 30.83
CA LEU A 232 -9.53 15.73 31.15
C LEU A 232 -10.25 16.43 29.96
N GLN A 233 -11.59 16.41 29.99
CA GLN A 233 -12.44 17.11 29.01
C GLN A 233 -12.20 18.62 28.96
N ILE A 234 -11.97 19.13 27.76
CA ILE A 234 -12.37 20.49 27.37
C ILE A 234 -12.98 20.40 25.96
N SER A 235 -14.27 20.72 25.89
CA SER A 235 -15.10 20.99 24.69
C SER A 235 -15.00 20.05 23.48
N SER A 236 -16.05 19.23 23.32
CA SER A 236 -16.61 18.71 22.06
C SER A 236 -15.65 18.49 20.88
N GLU A 237 -14.68 17.60 21.05
CA GLU A 237 -14.07 16.88 19.92
C GLU A 237 -13.87 15.43 20.37
N THR A 238 -14.31 14.51 19.52
CA THR A 238 -14.44 13.07 19.73
C THR A 238 -13.19 12.48 20.38
N SER A 239 -13.34 11.72 21.47
CA SER A 239 -12.25 10.97 22.09
C SER A 239 -11.69 9.97 21.08
N SER A 240 -10.56 10.31 20.45
CA SER A 240 -9.87 9.40 19.56
C SER A 240 -9.11 8.38 20.39
N ASP A 241 -9.57 7.14 20.34
CA ASP A 241 -8.84 5.99 20.86
C ASP A 241 -7.53 5.81 20.09
N GLU A 242 -6.40 5.79 20.80
CA GLU A 242 -5.10 5.51 20.20
C GLU A 242 -4.83 4.00 20.25
N LEU A 243 -4.49 3.41 19.10
CA LEU A 243 -4.07 2.01 19.02
C LEU A 243 -2.60 1.88 19.41
N GLN A 244 -2.30 0.92 20.30
CA GLN A 244 -0.94 0.61 20.75
C GLN A 244 -0.58 -0.86 20.53
N ILE A 245 0.72 -1.14 20.36
CA ILE A 245 1.28 -2.49 20.34
C ILE A 245 1.83 -2.81 21.72
N VAL A 246 1.47 -3.97 22.25
CA VAL A 246 2.04 -4.53 23.48
C VAL A 246 2.70 -5.86 23.11
N LEU A 247 4.02 -6.00 23.30
CA LEU A 247 4.72 -7.28 23.12
C LEU A 247 4.44 -8.22 24.31
N GLU A 248 4.29 -9.52 24.04
CA GLU A 248 3.97 -10.52 25.08
C GLU A 248 5.23 -11.24 25.65
N SER A 249 6.47 -10.86 25.29
CA SER A 249 7.67 -11.60 25.71
C SER A 249 8.31 -11.14 27.03
N SER A 250 8.67 -12.12 27.85
CA SER A 250 9.31 -12.01 29.17
C SER A 250 10.85 -11.97 29.18
N ASP A 251 11.51 -11.93 28.01
CA ASP A 251 12.97 -11.90 27.92
C ASP A 251 13.47 -10.61 27.24
N ASP A 252 14.17 -9.83 28.08
CA ASP A 252 15.20 -8.82 27.84
C ASP A 252 15.04 -7.69 26.78
N SER A 253 14.93 -6.48 27.34
CA SER A 253 15.44 -5.16 26.95
C SER A 253 15.48 -4.71 25.47
N GLY A 254 14.52 -3.83 25.14
CA GLY A 254 14.80 -2.64 24.32
C GLY A 254 13.68 -2.18 23.38
N ASN A 255 12.80 -1.29 23.86
CA ASN A 255 12.13 -0.22 23.08
C ASN A 255 11.40 -0.52 21.75
N LEU A 256 11.02 -1.76 21.43
CA LEU A 256 10.35 -2.06 20.14
C LEU A 256 8.82 -1.77 20.12
N THR A 257 8.18 -1.48 21.26
CA THR A 257 6.71 -1.45 21.39
C THR A 257 6.08 -0.07 21.21
N ASP A 258 6.74 0.97 21.69
CA ASP A 258 6.13 2.29 21.82
C ASP A 258 6.40 3.18 20.60
N ASN A 259 7.23 2.70 19.66
CA ASN A 259 7.66 3.42 18.48
C ASN A 259 6.76 3.20 17.27
N TRP A 260 5.58 2.62 17.40
CA TRP A 260 4.68 2.42 16.24
C TRP A 260 3.37 3.19 16.42
N GLN A 261 2.89 3.78 15.33
CA GLN A 261 1.61 4.47 15.26
C GLN A 261 0.76 3.86 14.15
N PHE A 262 -0.54 3.77 14.41
CA PHE A 262 -1.51 3.19 13.48
C PHE A 262 -2.53 4.22 13.03
N ALA A 263 -3.05 4.00 11.83
CA ALA A 263 -4.35 4.50 11.42
C ALA A 263 -5.20 3.34 10.92
N LEU A 264 -6.45 3.26 11.38
CA LEU A 264 -7.47 2.34 10.90
C LEU A 264 -8.66 3.15 10.37
N PHE A 265 -9.11 2.84 9.16
CA PHE A 265 -10.21 3.55 8.53
C PHE A 265 -10.99 2.63 7.59
N GLU A 266 -12.25 2.97 7.36
CA GLU A 266 -13.00 2.43 6.24
C GLU A 266 -12.58 3.13 4.96
N LEU A 267 -12.38 2.35 3.90
CA LEU A 267 -11.95 2.81 2.60
C LEU A 267 -12.99 2.41 1.56
N ALA A 268 -13.46 3.40 0.79
CA ALA A 268 -14.42 3.23 -0.30
C ALA A 268 -15.69 2.48 0.13
N SER A 269 -16.11 2.62 1.40
CA SER A 269 -17.23 1.93 2.06
C SER A 269 -17.18 0.38 2.14
N SER A 270 -16.28 -0.26 1.39
CA SER A 270 -16.22 -1.72 1.21
C SER A 270 -15.03 -2.38 1.90
N HIS A 271 -14.01 -1.62 2.32
CA HIS A 271 -12.78 -2.16 2.88
C HIS A 271 -12.46 -1.55 4.24
N TYR A 272 -11.76 -2.33 5.06
CA TYR A 272 -10.94 -1.78 6.14
C TYR A 272 -9.52 -1.61 5.61
N ALA A 273 -8.89 -0.51 5.96
CA ALA A 273 -7.51 -0.20 5.63
C ALA A 273 -6.74 0.17 6.89
N ALA A 274 -5.55 -0.39 7.05
CA ALA A 274 -4.64 -0.07 8.13
C ALA A 274 -3.31 0.43 7.59
N ILE A 275 -2.73 1.39 8.32
CA ILE A 275 -1.38 1.90 8.12
C ILE A 275 -0.64 1.75 9.43
N CYS A 276 0.60 1.29 9.36
CA CYS A 276 1.52 1.23 10.48
C CYS A 276 2.84 1.88 10.06
N VAL A 277 3.27 2.89 10.82
CA VAL A 277 4.57 3.57 10.62
C VAL A 277 5.30 3.73 11.93
N GLU A 278 6.61 3.87 11.86
CA GLU A 278 7.43 4.17 13.05
C GLU A 278 7.13 5.61 13.54
N LYS A 279 7.17 5.85 14.85
CA LYS A 279 7.06 7.17 15.48
C LYS A 279 8.42 7.84 15.37
N ASP A 280 8.41 9.09 14.96
CA ASP A 280 9.61 9.91 14.98
C ASP A 280 9.94 10.30 16.45
N VAL A 281 10.90 9.58 17.05
CA VAL A 281 11.35 9.79 18.44
C VAL A 281 12.18 11.08 18.58
N ASN A 282 12.66 11.66 17.48
CA ASN A 282 13.52 12.85 17.50
C ASN A 282 12.75 14.16 17.62
N ILE A 283 11.42 14.18 17.42
CA ILE A 283 10.61 15.39 17.57
C ILE A 283 10.16 15.56 19.03
N LYS A 284 11.05 16.09 19.87
CA LYS A 284 10.71 16.60 21.22
C LYS A 284 9.80 17.84 21.09
N GLY A 285 8.49 17.64 20.99
CA GLY A 285 7.51 18.74 20.92
C GLY A 285 6.14 18.33 21.45
N LYS A 286 5.64 19.12 22.41
CA LYS A 286 4.42 18.97 23.23
C LYS A 286 3.08 19.11 22.46
N GLY A 287 3.00 18.65 21.21
CA GLY A 287 1.79 18.74 20.37
C GLY A 287 1.30 17.35 19.94
N SER A 288 -0.01 17.14 20.05
CA SER A 288 -0.75 15.91 19.74
C SER A 288 -0.12 15.08 18.60
N SER A 289 0.17 13.81 18.90
CA SER A 289 0.96 12.84 18.13
C SER A 289 0.18 12.15 17.01
N SER A 290 -0.78 12.84 16.38
CA SER A 290 -1.66 12.20 15.40
C SER A 290 -1.01 12.11 14.03
N LEU A 291 -0.93 10.89 13.49
CA LEU A 291 -0.52 10.61 12.11
C LEU A 291 -1.44 11.37 11.14
N ARG A 292 -0.87 12.21 10.27
CA ARG A 292 -1.64 12.85 9.20
C ARG A 292 -1.73 11.90 8.02
N LEU A 293 -2.95 11.64 7.56
CA LEU A 293 -3.19 10.74 6.44
C LEU A 293 -3.79 11.51 5.27
N LYS A 294 -3.14 11.42 4.11
CA LYS A 294 -3.74 11.80 2.84
C LYS A 294 -4.04 10.58 1.99
N VAL A 295 -5.26 10.49 1.47
CA VAL A 295 -5.73 9.35 0.69
C VAL A 295 -6.11 9.81 -0.71
N TRP A 296 -5.62 9.09 -1.72
CA TRP A 296 -5.92 9.33 -3.12
C TRP A 296 -6.48 8.09 -3.79
N LYS A 297 -7.59 8.28 -4.50
CA LYS A 297 -8.03 7.38 -5.55
C LYS A 297 -7.33 7.77 -6.84
N THR A 298 -6.75 6.82 -7.56
CA THR A 298 -6.03 7.11 -8.81
C THR A 298 -6.45 6.20 -9.94
N LEU A 299 -6.62 6.81 -11.11
CA LEU A 299 -6.58 6.15 -12.41
C LEU A 299 -5.40 6.77 -13.16
N PRO A 300 -4.19 6.19 -13.07
CA PRO A 300 -2.97 6.82 -13.58
C PRO A 300 -3.09 7.33 -15.03
N PHE A 301 -2.60 8.55 -15.26
CA PHE A 301 -2.71 9.32 -16.51
C PHE A 301 -4.12 9.78 -16.92
N VAL A 302 -5.15 9.47 -16.13
CA VAL A 302 -6.52 9.95 -16.34
C VAL A 302 -6.87 10.96 -15.24
N GLU A 303 -6.82 10.53 -13.99
CA GLU A 303 -7.19 11.36 -12.85
C GLU A 303 -6.58 10.88 -11.53
N ASP A 304 -6.36 11.83 -10.62
CA ASP A 304 -6.01 11.61 -9.23
C ASP A 304 -6.97 12.42 -8.36
N VAL A 305 -7.75 11.75 -7.51
CA VAL A 305 -8.74 12.38 -6.64
C VAL A 305 -8.30 12.22 -5.20
N CYS A 306 -8.04 13.32 -4.50
CA CYS A 306 -7.81 13.31 -3.06
C CYS A 306 -9.16 13.10 -2.35
N VAL A 307 -9.30 11.98 -1.65
CA VAL A 307 -10.54 11.58 -0.96
C VAL A 307 -10.47 11.74 0.56
N SER A 308 -9.38 12.33 1.08
CA SER A 308 -9.26 12.67 2.49
C SER A 308 -10.37 13.62 2.95
N GLY A 309 -10.99 13.32 4.09
CA GLY A 309 -12.07 14.14 4.66
C GLY A 309 -13.40 14.03 3.91
N THR A 310 -13.52 13.09 2.96
CA THR A 310 -14.78 12.74 2.30
C THR A 310 -15.41 11.52 2.98
N GLU A 311 -16.67 11.22 2.66
CA GLU A 311 -17.37 10.02 3.14
C GLU A 311 -16.72 8.70 2.68
N GLU A 312 -15.82 8.73 1.69
CA GLU A 312 -15.07 7.55 1.27
C GLU A 312 -14.06 7.07 2.33
N ILE A 313 -13.70 7.96 3.28
CA ILE A 313 -12.74 7.69 4.35
C ILE A 313 -13.41 7.96 5.70
N VAL A 314 -13.78 6.89 6.40
CA VAL A 314 -14.35 6.98 7.75
C VAL A 314 -13.32 6.47 8.74
N SER A 315 -12.77 7.37 9.55
CA SER A 315 -11.89 6.99 10.65
C SER A 315 -12.64 6.10 11.64
N ILE A 316 -12.03 4.98 12.01
CA ILE A 316 -12.59 4.04 12.97
C ILE A 316 -11.85 4.25 14.28
N SER A 317 -12.59 4.62 15.34
CA SER A 317 -12.04 4.68 16.69
C SER A 317 -11.82 3.26 17.22
N GLY A 318 -10.55 2.85 17.33
CA GLY A 318 -10.15 1.66 18.06
C GLY A 318 -10.76 0.32 17.61
N LEU A 319 -10.63 -0.65 18.50
CA LEU A 319 -11.34 -1.94 18.48
C LEU A 319 -12.47 -1.80 19.50
N SER A 320 -13.72 -2.06 19.08
CA SER A 320 -14.93 -1.81 19.88
C SER A 320 -15.28 -2.94 20.83
#